data_AF-F8C8C0-F1
#
_entry.id   AF-F8C8C0-F1
#
_cell.length_a   1.000
_cell.length_b   1.000
_cell.length_c   1.000
_cell.angle_alpha   90.00
_cell.angle_beta   90.00
_cell.angle_gamma   90.00
#
_symmetry.space_group_name_H-M   'P 1'
#
loop_
_entity.id
_entity.type
_entity.pdbx_description
1 polymer ?
#
loop_
_entity_poly.entity_id
_entity_poly.type
_entity_poly.pdbx_seq_one_letter_code
_entity_poly.pdbx_strand_id
1 'polypeptide(L)'
;MSLRLLSPLLLLGLGACGPDAEPVGRFPLALTLERAVANDVQALQVAVVTRGSSRSCIEIERTCLGTQVRRDDLVVLKDAQGREGRALRFPVDLATLQSGGSLELAVEVPVGRDYALVIEAITTGATPGFLGSSCNYLREVNAGDNPPVIAAPLTLTGGDCNPSIAP
;
A
#
# COMPACT_ATOMS: atom_id res chain seq x y z
N MET A 1 64.02 -19.48 -28.60
CA MET A 1 64.07 -20.38 -27.42
C MET A 1 64.55 -19.50 -26.27
N SER A 2 63.80 -19.22 -25.20
CA SER A 2 62.76 -19.99 -24.53
C SER A 2 61.77 -19.05 -23.83
N LEU A 3 60.47 -19.41 -23.88
CA LEU A 3 59.39 -18.79 -23.12
C LEU A 3 59.58 -19.08 -21.61
N ARG A 4 59.24 -18.11 -20.75
CA ARG A 4 58.85 -18.38 -19.36
C ARG A 4 57.46 -17.80 -19.11
N LEU A 5 56.49 -18.70 -19.04
CA LEU A 5 55.14 -18.48 -18.51
C LEU A 5 55.22 -18.30 -16.99
N LEU A 6 54.46 -17.35 -16.45
CA LEU A 6 54.07 -17.34 -15.04
C LEU A 6 52.65 -16.77 -14.87
N SER A 7 51.76 -17.68 -14.48
CA SER A 7 50.52 -17.56 -13.72
C SER A 7 49.48 -16.48 -14.03
N PRO A 8 48.28 -16.86 -14.51
CA PRO A 8 47.07 -16.07 -14.29
C PRO A 8 46.50 -16.42 -12.90
N LEU A 9 46.46 -15.43 -12.00
CA LEU A 9 45.70 -15.49 -10.75
C LEU A 9 44.20 -15.44 -11.10
N LEU A 10 43.58 -16.62 -11.10
CA LEU A 10 42.14 -16.85 -11.10
C LEU A 10 41.53 -16.34 -9.79
N LEU A 11 40.92 -15.17 -9.81
CA LEU A 11 39.99 -14.68 -8.80
C LEU A 11 38.86 -13.92 -9.51
N LEU A 12 38.08 -14.64 -10.29
CA LEU A 12 36.78 -14.17 -10.78
C LEU A 12 35.72 -14.62 -9.78
N GLY A 13 35.31 -13.67 -8.93
CA GLY A 13 34.16 -13.80 -8.06
C GLY A 13 32.89 -14.01 -8.86
N LEU A 14 32.01 -14.85 -8.34
CA LEU A 14 30.64 -14.99 -8.84
C LEU A 14 29.69 -15.04 -7.65
N GLY A 15 28.97 -13.93 -7.52
CA GLY A 15 27.56 -13.85 -7.14
C GLY A 15 27.17 -14.53 -5.84
N ALA A 16 27.17 -13.76 -4.75
CA ALA A 16 26.21 -13.97 -3.69
C ALA A 16 24.80 -13.95 -4.32
N CYS A 17 24.13 -15.09 -4.32
CA CYS A 17 22.70 -15.21 -4.58
C CYS A 17 22.00 -14.59 -3.37
N GLY A 18 21.78 -13.27 -3.42
CA GLY A 18 20.82 -12.62 -2.53
C GLY A 18 19.43 -13.19 -2.83
N PRO A 19 18.50 -13.23 -1.86
CA PRO A 19 17.14 -13.67 -2.12
C PRO A 19 16.61 -12.91 -3.33
N ASP A 20 16.18 -13.64 -4.36
CA ASP A 20 15.53 -13.06 -5.53
C ASP A 20 14.46 -12.11 -5.01
N ALA A 21 14.66 -10.81 -5.23
CA ALA A 21 13.67 -9.82 -4.85
C ALA A 21 12.41 -10.19 -5.62
N GLU A 22 11.35 -10.55 -4.89
CA GLU A 22 10.08 -10.89 -5.53
C GLU A 22 9.66 -9.71 -6.41
N PRO A 23 9.21 -9.96 -7.65
CA PRO A 23 8.83 -8.89 -8.53
C PRO A 23 7.68 -8.10 -7.91
N VAL A 24 7.86 -6.79 -7.78
CA VAL A 24 6.88 -5.85 -7.23
C VAL A 24 6.32 -4.95 -8.32
N GLY A 25 5.05 -4.60 -8.18
CA GLY A 25 4.37 -3.57 -8.94
C GLY A 25 4.23 -2.29 -8.12
N ARG A 26 4.50 -1.14 -8.73
CA ARG A 26 4.32 0.19 -8.12
C ARG A 26 2.99 0.78 -8.53
N PHE A 27 2.24 1.28 -7.55
CA PHE A 27 0.99 1.97 -7.77
C PHE A 27 1.06 3.41 -7.31
N PRO A 28 0.96 4.38 -8.23
CA PRO A 28 0.54 5.73 -7.86
C PRO A 28 -0.95 5.70 -7.52
N LEU A 29 -1.30 6.09 -6.30
CA LEU A 29 -2.69 6.27 -5.90
C LEU A 29 -3.06 7.73 -6.02
N ALA A 30 -4.18 8.02 -6.68
CA ALA A 30 -4.76 9.36 -6.72
C ALA A 30 -6.05 9.35 -5.88
N LEU A 31 -6.10 10.22 -4.88
CA LEU A 31 -7.20 10.31 -3.92
C LEU A 31 -7.87 11.66 -4.02
N THR A 32 -9.21 11.67 -4.12
CA THR A 32 -10.02 12.88 -3.96
C THR A 32 -10.83 12.77 -2.67
N LEU A 33 -10.60 13.70 -1.75
CA LEU A 33 -11.39 13.83 -0.53
C LEU A 33 -12.39 14.98 -0.68
N GLU A 34 -13.63 14.78 -0.25
CA GLU A 34 -14.59 15.89 -0.16
C GLU A 34 -14.17 16.88 0.94
N ARG A 35 -14.39 18.17 0.72
CA ARG A 35 -13.88 19.24 1.61
C ARG A 35 -14.40 19.15 3.05
N ALA A 36 -15.59 18.58 3.25
CA ALA A 36 -16.16 18.33 4.58
C ALA A 36 -15.44 17.21 5.36
N VAL A 37 -14.71 16.35 4.65
CA VAL A 37 -13.99 15.19 5.19
C VAL A 37 -12.58 15.57 5.65
N ALA A 38 -11.99 16.58 5.02
CA ALA A 38 -10.59 16.94 5.22
C ALA A 38 -10.23 17.38 6.64
N ASN A 39 -11.15 18.01 7.39
CA ASN A 39 -10.81 18.63 8.68
C ASN A 39 -10.47 17.63 9.78
N ASP A 40 -11.05 16.42 9.73
CA ASP A 40 -10.88 15.40 10.76
C ASP A 40 -9.85 14.33 10.37
N VAL A 41 -9.57 14.19 9.07
CA VAL A 41 -8.62 13.19 8.56
C VAL A 41 -7.18 13.65 8.83
N GLN A 42 -6.48 12.88 9.65
CA GLN A 42 -5.08 13.16 10.01
C GLN A 42 -4.10 12.22 9.30
N ALA A 43 -4.56 11.02 8.93
CA ALA A 43 -3.78 10.07 8.16
C ALA A 43 -4.67 9.18 7.28
N LEU A 44 -4.05 8.60 6.25
CA LEU A 44 -4.63 7.54 5.44
C LEU A 44 -3.89 6.25 5.72
N GLN A 45 -4.64 5.18 5.96
CA GLN A 45 -4.12 3.84 6.08
C GLN A 45 -4.41 3.07 4.79
N VAL A 46 -3.34 2.60 4.13
CA VAL A 46 -3.42 1.84 2.89
C VAL A 46 -3.13 0.37 3.17
N ALA A 47 -4.00 -0.51 2.72
CA ALA A 47 -3.82 -1.96 2.80
C ALA A 47 -4.29 -2.61 1.50
N VAL A 48 -3.70 -3.76 1.17
CA VAL A 48 -4.12 -4.58 0.03
C VAL A 48 -4.53 -5.96 0.53
N VAL A 49 -5.70 -6.42 0.12
CA VAL A 49 -6.28 -7.71 0.51
C VAL A 49 -6.20 -8.67 -0.67
N THR A 50 -5.82 -9.91 -0.40
CA THR A 50 -5.89 -11.03 -1.36
C THR A 50 -7.32 -11.50 -1.58
N ARG A 51 -7.55 -12.12 -2.75
CA ARG A 51 -8.86 -12.64 -3.16
C ARG A 51 -9.92 -11.53 -3.20
N GLY A 52 -9.56 -10.38 -3.77
CA GLY A 52 -10.37 -9.17 -3.80
C GLY A 52 -11.78 -9.41 -4.32
N SER A 53 -11.93 -10.18 -5.40
CA SER A 53 -13.22 -10.56 -6.00
C SER A 53 -14.14 -11.37 -5.09
N SER A 54 -13.59 -12.04 -4.06
CA SER A 54 -14.36 -12.75 -3.05
C SER A 54 -14.84 -11.85 -1.90
N ARG A 55 -14.42 -10.58 -1.89
CA ARG A 55 -14.81 -9.58 -0.90
C ARG A 55 -15.81 -8.60 -1.50
N SER A 56 -16.72 -8.12 -0.68
CA SER A 56 -17.61 -7.02 -1.06
C SER A 56 -16.96 -5.70 -0.67
N CYS A 57 -16.50 -4.91 -1.64
CA CYS A 57 -16.02 -3.55 -1.37
C CYS A 57 -17.07 -2.70 -0.63
N ILE A 58 -18.36 -2.88 -0.95
CA ILE A 58 -19.46 -2.20 -0.26
C ILE A 58 -19.50 -2.53 1.23
N GLU A 59 -19.24 -3.78 1.60
CA GLU A 59 -19.20 -4.17 3.03
C GLU A 59 -17.90 -3.69 3.69
N ILE A 60 -16.77 -3.78 2.97
CA ILE A 60 -15.49 -3.24 3.43
C ILE A 60 -15.62 -1.76 3.79
N GLU A 61 -16.34 -1.00 2.97
CA GLU A 61 -16.49 0.45 3.15
C GLU A 61 -17.28 0.86 4.42
N ARG A 62 -18.09 -0.05 4.98
CA ARG A 62 -18.99 0.24 6.11
C ARG A 62 -18.32 0.25 7.48
N THR A 63 -17.20 -0.43 7.65
CA THR A 63 -16.48 -0.53 8.94
C THR A 63 -14.99 -0.68 8.71
N CYS A 64 -14.15 -0.57 9.74
CA CYS A 64 -12.71 -0.67 9.52
C CYS A 64 -12.28 -2.09 9.15
N LEU A 65 -11.32 -2.16 8.23
CA LEU A 65 -10.75 -3.35 7.61
C LEU A 65 -10.26 -4.38 8.64
N GLY A 66 -9.68 -3.91 9.74
CA GLY A 66 -9.15 -4.75 10.81
C GLY A 66 -10.18 -5.66 11.48
N THR A 67 -11.48 -5.34 11.35
CA THR A 67 -12.58 -6.16 11.89
C THR A 67 -13.12 -7.19 10.89
N GLN A 68 -12.81 -7.02 9.60
CA GLN A 68 -13.45 -7.76 8.50
C GLN A 68 -12.50 -8.76 7.83
N VAL A 69 -11.18 -8.52 7.95
CA VAL A 69 -10.18 -9.25 7.20
C VAL A 69 -9.15 -9.85 8.15
N ARG A 70 -8.79 -11.12 7.91
CA ARG A 70 -7.73 -11.79 8.65
C ARG A 70 -6.38 -11.22 8.22
N ARG A 71 -5.44 -11.12 9.14
CA ARG A 71 -4.10 -10.60 8.86
C ARG A 71 -3.38 -11.34 7.72
N ASP A 72 -3.56 -12.65 7.62
CA ASP A 72 -2.93 -13.48 6.57
C ASP A 72 -3.48 -13.18 5.17
N ASP A 73 -4.68 -12.59 5.08
CA ASP A 73 -5.27 -12.17 3.81
C ASP A 73 -4.73 -10.79 3.36
N LEU A 74 -4.01 -10.06 4.22
CA LEU A 74 -3.40 -8.77 3.90
C LEU A 74 -2.02 -8.96 3.29
N VAL A 75 -1.73 -8.24 2.23
CA VAL A 75 -0.44 -8.27 1.55
C VAL A 75 0.57 -7.39 2.29
N VAL A 76 1.82 -7.81 2.36
CA VAL A 76 2.90 -6.96 2.87
C VAL A 76 3.24 -5.93 1.79
N LEU A 77 3.10 -4.66 2.14
CA LEU A 77 3.37 -3.52 1.28
C LEU A 77 4.72 -2.91 1.66
N LYS A 78 5.31 -2.19 0.71
CA LYS A 78 6.47 -1.34 0.95
C LYS A 78 6.23 0.05 0.37
N ASP A 79 6.62 1.11 1.07
CA ASP A 79 6.57 2.47 0.52
C ASP A 79 7.90 2.94 -0.08
N ALA A 80 7.87 4.13 -0.70
CA ALA A 80 9.04 4.76 -1.28
C ALA A 80 10.17 5.06 -0.27
N GLN A 81 9.88 5.10 1.03
CA GLN A 81 10.86 5.27 2.10
C GLN A 81 11.43 3.92 2.60
N GLY A 82 10.97 2.80 2.03
CA GLY A 82 11.37 1.45 2.40
C GLY A 82 10.71 0.93 3.67
N ARG A 83 9.65 1.57 4.18
CA ARG A 83 8.86 1.05 5.30
C ARG A 83 7.97 -0.07 4.80
N GLU A 84 7.96 -1.17 5.53
CA GLU A 84 7.18 -2.36 5.21
C GLU A 84 6.07 -2.61 6.23
N GLY A 85 4.93 -3.13 5.77
CA GLY A 85 3.82 -3.46 6.64
C GLY A 85 2.57 -3.91 5.89
N ARG A 86 1.66 -4.60 6.59
CA ARG A 86 0.36 -5.03 6.03
C ARG A 86 -0.66 -3.90 5.93
N ALA A 87 -0.37 -2.79 6.61
CA ALA A 87 -1.10 -1.54 6.51
C ALA A 87 -0.09 -0.39 6.68
N LEU A 88 0.04 0.47 5.67
CA LEU A 88 0.95 1.60 5.68
C LEU A 88 0.18 2.89 5.97
N ARG A 89 0.70 3.72 6.89
CA ARG A 89 0.08 4.99 7.26
C ARG A 89 0.83 6.16 6.64
N PHE A 90 0.05 7.02 5.99
CA PHE A 90 0.52 8.23 5.33
C PHE A 90 -0.13 9.42 6.02
N PRO A 91 0.64 10.30 6.67
CA PRO A 91 0.08 11.51 7.26
C PRO A 91 -0.48 12.39 6.15
N VAL A 92 -1.60 13.05 6.43
CA VAL A 92 -2.23 13.95 5.48
C VAL A 92 -2.02 15.39 5.94
N ASP A 93 -1.52 16.23 5.03
CA ASP A 93 -1.47 17.67 5.25
C ASP A 93 -2.81 18.30 4.83
N LEU A 94 -3.46 18.97 5.79
CA LEU A 94 -4.70 19.73 5.58
C LEU A 94 -4.57 20.73 4.41
N ALA A 95 -3.40 21.32 4.19
CA ALA A 95 -3.18 22.25 3.09
C ALA A 95 -3.28 21.56 1.71
N THR A 96 -2.77 20.34 1.60
CA THR A 96 -2.88 19.52 0.38
C THR A 96 -4.34 19.13 0.11
N LEU A 97 -5.11 18.83 1.16
CA LEU A 97 -6.53 18.50 1.01
C LEU A 97 -7.41 19.71 0.67
N GLN A 98 -7.17 20.85 1.32
CA GLN A 98 -7.99 22.06 1.15
C GLN A 98 -7.85 22.68 -0.24
N SER A 99 -6.72 22.46 -0.92
CA SER A 99 -6.49 22.85 -2.31
C SER A 99 -7.17 21.93 -3.33
N GLY A 100 -7.88 20.88 -2.89
CA GLY A 100 -8.42 19.84 -3.77
C GLY A 100 -7.29 19.00 -4.40
N GLY A 101 -6.12 18.97 -3.77
CA GLY A 101 -4.95 18.27 -4.27
C GLY A 101 -5.15 16.75 -4.27
N SER A 102 -4.53 16.09 -5.25
CA SER A 102 -4.37 14.64 -5.26
C SER A 102 -3.21 14.28 -4.34
N LEU A 103 -3.44 13.35 -3.41
CA LEU A 103 -2.33 12.75 -2.66
C LEU A 103 -1.77 11.59 -3.48
N GLU A 104 -0.55 11.74 -3.99
CA GLU A 104 0.18 10.65 -4.64
C GLU A 104 0.81 9.75 -3.59
N LEU A 105 0.24 8.57 -3.40
CA LEU A 105 0.83 7.52 -2.57
C LEU A 105 1.50 6.50 -3.49
N ALA A 106 2.76 6.19 -3.23
CA ALA A 106 3.48 5.13 -3.92
C ALA A 106 3.67 3.94 -2.98
N VAL A 107 3.02 2.83 -3.32
CA VAL A 107 3.21 1.54 -2.63
C VAL A 107 3.65 0.48 -3.63
N GLU A 108 4.63 -0.32 -3.22
CA GLU A 108 5.05 -1.54 -3.87
C GLU A 108 4.17 -2.70 -3.38
N VAL A 109 3.51 -3.36 -4.32
CA VAL A 109 2.62 -4.51 -4.11
C VAL A 109 3.22 -5.71 -4.85
N PRO A 110 3.32 -6.89 -4.23
CA PRO A 110 3.70 -8.12 -4.92
C PRO A 110 2.89 -8.36 -6.21
N VAL A 111 3.59 -8.76 -7.27
CA VAL A 111 2.96 -9.16 -8.54
C VAL A 111 1.94 -10.26 -8.30
N GLY A 112 0.79 -10.14 -8.94
CA GLY A 112 -0.30 -11.08 -8.71
C GLY A 112 -1.60 -10.63 -9.34
N ARG A 113 -2.67 -11.31 -8.96
CA ARG A 113 -4.03 -11.04 -9.45
C ARG A 113 -4.99 -11.05 -8.28
N ASP A 114 -6.17 -10.51 -8.54
CA ASP A 114 -7.31 -10.61 -7.63
C ASP A 114 -7.02 -10.02 -6.25
N TYR A 115 -6.65 -8.75 -6.22
CA TYR A 115 -6.49 -7.98 -4.99
C TYR A 115 -7.63 -6.96 -4.83
N ALA A 116 -7.81 -6.46 -3.60
CA ALA A 116 -8.58 -5.27 -3.31
C ALA A 116 -7.70 -4.28 -2.54
N LEU A 117 -7.57 -3.07 -3.07
CA LEU A 117 -6.94 -1.94 -2.39
C LEU A 117 -7.97 -1.28 -1.49
N VAL A 118 -7.63 -1.15 -0.21
CA VAL A 118 -8.46 -0.50 0.79
C VAL A 118 -7.70 0.68 1.36
N ILE A 119 -8.37 1.83 1.40
CA ILE A 119 -7.82 3.08 1.92
C ILE A 119 -8.77 3.53 3.02
N GLU A 120 -8.27 3.65 4.25
CA GLU A 120 -9.05 4.10 5.40
C GLU A 120 -8.60 5.49 5.82
N ALA A 121 -9.56 6.39 5.96
CA ALA A 121 -9.38 7.69 6.57
C ALA A 121 -9.42 7.55 8.09
N ILE A 122 -8.38 8.02 8.79
CA ILE A 122 -8.24 7.84 10.23
C ILE A 122 -7.78 9.11 10.94
N THR A 123 -8.09 9.20 12.23
CA THR A 123 -7.37 10.09 13.16
C THR A 123 -6.10 9.41 13.66
N THR A 124 -5.15 10.20 14.16
CA THR A 124 -3.90 9.72 14.76
C THR A 124 -3.92 9.89 16.28
N GLY A 125 -3.01 9.19 16.98
CA GLY A 125 -2.93 9.22 18.45
C GLY A 125 -2.83 7.83 19.06
N ALA A 126 -2.96 7.75 20.40
CA ALA A 126 -2.88 6.49 21.14
C ALA A 126 -4.01 5.52 20.77
N THR A 127 -5.20 6.05 20.43
CA THR A 127 -6.34 5.29 19.93
C THR A 127 -6.80 5.92 18.63
N PRO A 128 -6.25 5.49 17.47
CA PRO A 128 -6.71 5.95 16.17
C PRO A 128 -8.21 5.71 16.00
N GLY A 129 -8.93 6.70 15.47
CA GLY A 129 -10.35 6.61 15.15
C GLY A 129 -10.56 6.34 13.67
N PHE A 130 -11.52 5.48 13.34
CA PHE A 130 -11.96 5.24 11.96
C PHE A 130 -12.96 6.32 11.52
N LEU A 131 -12.71 6.92 10.37
CA LEU A 131 -13.58 7.97 9.83
C LEU A 131 -14.35 7.48 8.59
N GLY A 132 -13.73 6.64 7.77
CA GLY A 132 -14.36 6.06 6.57
C GLY A 132 -13.35 5.28 5.76
N SER A 133 -13.81 4.62 4.69
CA SER A 133 -12.91 3.89 3.79
C SER A 133 -13.39 3.91 2.33
N SER A 134 -12.46 3.58 1.44
CA SER A 134 -12.65 3.43 0.00
C SER A 134 -12.02 2.12 -0.43
N CYS A 135 -12.72 1.36 -1.26
CA CYS A 135 -12.26 0.05 -1.73
C CYS A 135 -12.24 -0.03 -3.26
N ASN A 136 -11.13 -0.49 -3.81
CA ASN A 136 -10.90 -0.55 -5.25
C ASN A 136 -10.37 -1.94 -5.63
N TYR A 137 -11.08 -2.65 -6.52
CA TYR A 137 -10.61 -3.94 -7.00
C TYR A 137 -9.40 -3.77 -7.93
N LEU A 138 -8.30 -4.45 -7.59
CA LEU A 138 -7.10 -4.54 -8.42
C LEU A 138 -7.09 -5.92 -9.10
N ARG A 139 -7.49 -5.97 -10.36
CA ARG A 139 -7.58 -7.25 -11.09
C ARG A 139 -6.22 -7.91 -11.32
N GLU A 140 -5.18 -7.10 -11.56
CA GLU A 140 -3.83 -7.56 -11.88
C GLU A 140 -2.81 -6.51 -11.42
N VAL A 141 -1.69 -7.00 -10.90
CA VAL A 141 -0.49 -6.24 -10.55
C VAL A 141 0.65 -6.78 -11.39
N ASN A 142 1.15 -5.95 -12.30
CA ASN A 142 2.28 -6.29 -13.16
C ASN A 142 3.60 -5.85 -12.52
N ALA A 143 4.71 -6.46 -12.91
CA ALA A 143 6.02 -6.02 -12.47
C ALA A 143 6.32 -4.60 -13.01
N GLY A 144 6.96 -3.77 -12.19
CA GLY A 144 7.29 -2.39 -12.54
C GLY A 144 6.12 -1.42 -12.34
N ASP A 145 6.02 -0.40 -13.18
CA ASP A 145 5.04 0.66 -13.00
C ASP A 145 3.66 0.23 -13.53
N ASN A 146 2.65 0.29 -12.66
CA ASN A 146 1.26 0.03 -13.02
C ASN A 146 0.51 1.36 -13.25
N PRO A 147 -0.61 1.34 -13.98
CA PRO A 147 -1.47 2.51 -14.12
C PRO A 147 -1.91 3.04 -12.74
N PRO A 148 -2.09 4.37 -12.60
CA PRO A 148 -2.54 4.94 -11.36
C PRO A 148 -3.92 4.41 -10.98
N VAL A 149 -4.11 4.08 -9.71
CA VAL A 149 -5.43 3.74 -9.17
C VAL A 149 -6.07 5.03 -8.72
N ILE A 150 -7.14 5.41 -9.41
CA ILE A 150 -8.02 6.49 -8.98
C ILE A 150 -8.93 5.88 -7.92
N ALA A 151 -8.67 6.20 -6.66
CA ALA A 151 -9.47 5.68 -5.57
C ALA A 151 -10.89 6.25 -5.63
N ALA A 152 -11.90 5.40 -5.41
CA ALA A 152 -13.26 5.86 -5.21
C ALA A 152 -13.31 6.95 -4.09
N PRO A 153 -14.20 7.95 -4.20
CA PRO A 153 -14.32 9.02 -3.22
C PRO A 153 -14.46 8.44 -1.80
N LEU A 154 -13.65 8.95 -0.88
CA LEU A 154 -13.73 8.57 0.54
C LEU A 154 -14.96 9.23 1.16
N THR A 155 -15.98 8.42 1.41
CA THR A 155 -17.16 8.84 2.17
C THR A 155 -16.92 8.59 3.65
N LEU A 156 -17.05 9.64 4.47
CA LEU A 156 -17.01 9.46 5.92
C LEU A 156 -18.31 8.81 6.38
N THR A 157 -18.19 7.61 6.90
CA THR A 157 -19.31 6.86 7.46
C THR A 157 -19.40 7.05 8.96
N GLY A 158 -18.27 7.34 9.64
CA GLY A 158 -18.17 7.37 11.09
C GLY A 158 -18.46 6.00 11.69
N GLY A 159 -17.45 5.34 12.23
CA GLY A 159 -17.61 3.98 12.77
C GLY A 159 -16.91 3.79 14.10
N ASP A 160 -17.60 3.15 15.04
CA ASP A 160 -17.03 2.74 16.32
C ASP A 160 -16.17 1.47 16.14
N CYS A 161 -14.98 1.63 15.57
CA CYS A 161 -14.01 0.55 15.53
C CYS A 161 -12.57 1.07 15.53
N ASN A 162 -11.64 0.22 15.98
CA ASN A 162 -10.21 0.52 15.99
C ASN A 162 -9.60 0.15 14.63
N PRO A 163 -9.12 1.11 13.83
CA PRO A 163 -8.51 0.84 12.53
C PRO A 163 -7.08 0.32 12.65
N SER A 164 -6.57 0.07 13.85
CA SER A 164 -5.20 -0.43 14.02
C SER A 164 -5.05 -1.87 13.57
N ILE A 165 -4.27 -2.05 12.50
CA ILE A 165 -3.79 -3.35 12.05
C ILE A 165 -2.38 -3.51 12.61
N ALA A 166 -2.18 -4.53 13.43
CA ALA A 166 -0.88 -4.79 14.05
C ALA A 166 0.21 -5.03 12.97
N PRO A 167 1.44 -4.52 13.17
CA PRO A 167 2.57 -4.71 12.26
C PRO A 167 2.82 -6.20 12.00
#